data_AF-A0A0H5BB28-F1
#
_entry.id   AF-A0A0H5BB28-F1
#
_cell.length_a   1.000
_cell.length_b   1.000
_cell.length_c   1.000
_cell.angle_alpha   90.00
_cell.angle_beta   90.00
_cell.angle_gamma   90.00
#
_symmetry.space_group_name_H-M   'P 1'
#
loop_
_entity.id
_entity.type
_entity.pdbx_description
1 polymer ?
#
loop_
_entity_poly.entity_id
_entity_poly.type
_entity_poly.pdbx_seq_one_letter_code
_entity_poly.pdbx_strand_id
1 'polypeptide(L)'
;MTINRLKHFRVMNAETQTQAAKAAGVTQPTYQRWETGKTEIPKSHLAKLAKHFKTTELELLGRHPPKKAAFYDDEAPLDLQYYGECAVHFVGGGEPLVLSISEEAHAQAYEELQSDKRFIVMKDLGNRTVAIRHKAISELYFSSEAYDTYGPDHAYYKLATPIQMPDTRDWAIVEAIRDEEIGGGDHTSDFAKADVERVQRQIMITDEQFDELVAEGAIKPENLAIEKAARAAETDEIMALAHTVTVQFSTGKRREIAYVDCNLFECIEPLIDIHYPYGGNDNDEPNMIRLPYEGYHRTVFFNPDVLDYISFPTHKIEEGEVESYDDGLIDGDEANSDDAMVIKLPKTKKRGRGRNEN
;
A
#
# COMPACT_ATOMS: atom_id res chain seq x y z
N MET A 1 8.67 -15.36 5.75
CA MET A 1 7.32 -15.95 5.94
C MET A 1 6.73 -15.92 4.55
N THR A 2 6.43 -17.06 3.96
CA THR A 2 5.92 -17.11 2.58
C THR A 2 4.61 -16.32 2.51
N ILE A 3 4.60 -15.18 1.82
CA ILE A 3 3.39 -14.38 1.62
C ILE A 3 2.40 -15.22 0.81
N ASN A 4 1.50 -15.91 1.50
CA ASN A 4 0.49 -16.71 0.84
C ASN A 4 -0.73 -15.85 0.55
N ARG A 5 -0.84 -15.41 -0.71
CA ARG A 5 -1.99 -14.63 -1.21
C ARG A 5 -3.33 -15.35 -1.04
N LEU A 6 -3.36 -16.66 -0.82
CA LEU A 6 -4.58 -17.41 -0.51
C LEU A 6 -5.31 -16.82 0.72
N LYS A 7 -4.58 -16.50 1.79
CA LYS A 7 -5.15 -15.88 3.00
C LYS A 7 -5.79 -14.54 2.65
N HIS A 8 -5.08 -13.69 1.91
CA HIS A 8 -5.61 -12.41 1.45
C HIS A 8 -6.95 -12.57 0.72
N PHE A 9 -7.04 -13.46 -0.28
CA PHE A 9 -8.31 -13.67 -0.99
C PHE A 9 -9.43 -14.20 -0.09
N ARG A 10 -9.12 -15.09 0.85
CA ARG A 10 -10.09 -15.57 1.84
C ARG A 10 -10.63 -14.43 2.69
N VAL A 11 -9.74 -13.67 3.32
CA VAL A 11 -10.08 -12.59 4.25
C VAL A 11 -10.86 -11.48 3.53
N MET A 12 -10.45 -11.11 2.31
CA MET A 12 -11.16 -10.11 1.50
C MET A 12 -12.57 -10.56 1.07
N ASN A 13 -12.85 -11.86 1.12
CA ASN A 13 -14.20 -12.41 0.92
C ASN A 13 -14.98 -12.60 2.25
N ALA A 14 -14.42 -12.18 3.39
CA ALA A 14 -14.95 -12.38 4.73
C ALA A 14 -15.23 -13.85 5.06
N GLU A 15 -14.36 -14.75 4.61
CA GLU A 15 -14.53 -16.19 4.82
C GLU A 15 -13.60 -16.74 5.91
N THR A 16 -14.13 -17.58 6.77
CA THR A 16 -13.30 -18.36 7.71
C THR A 16 -12.53 -19.46 6.98
N GLN A 17 -11.48 -20.01 7.60
CA GLN A 17 -10.75 -21.14 7.01
C GLN A 17 -11.67 -22.35 6.75
N THR A 18 -12.67 -22.58 7.61
CA THR A 18 -13.65 -23.67 7.42
C THR A 18 -14.53 -23.43 6.19
N GLN A 19 -14.98 -22.20 5.97
CA GLN A 19 -15.80 -21.84 4.81
C GLN A 19 -15.01 -22.01 3.50
N ALA A 20 -13.79 -21.48 3.45
CA ALA A 20 -12.92 -21.61 2.29
C ALA A 20 -12.50 -23.07 2.02
N ALA A 21 -12.22 -23.85 3.08
CA ALA A 21 -11.93 -25.28 2.97
C ALA A 21 -13.11 -26.05 2.38
N LYS A 22 -14.33 -25.73 2.80
CA LYS A 22 -15.57 -26.31 2.25
C LYS A 22 -15.73 -25.97 0.77
N ALA A 23 -15.42 -24.74 0.35
CA ALA A 23 -15.43 -24.34 -1.06
C ALA A 23 -14.40 -25.12 -1.90
N ALA A 24 -13.21 -25.37 -1.35
CA ALA A 24 -12.19 -26.21 -1.98
C ALA A 24 -12.54 -27.72 -1.97
N GLY A 25 -13.45 -28.16 -1.10
CA GLY A 25 -13.79 -29.56 -0.87
C GLY A 25 -12.70 -30.31 -0.10
N VAL A 26 -12.07 -29.66 0.88
CA VAL A 26 -11.07 -30.25 1.79
C VAL A 26 -11.40 -29.97 3.25
N THR A 27 -10.59 -30.51 4.17
CA THR A 27 -10.71 -30.21 5.59
C THR A 27 -10.04 -28.87 5.93
N GLN A 28 -10.50 -28.19 6.98
CA GLN A 28 -9.90 -26.94 7.46
C GLN A 28 -8.39 -27.08 7.77
N PRO A 29 -7.90 -28.16 8.43
CA PRO A 29 -6.45 -28.37 8.60
C PRO A 29 -5.68 -28.52 7.28
N THR A 30 -6.28 -29.10 6.24
CA THR A 30 -5.65 -29.17 4.92
C THR A 30 -5.50 -27.78 4.32
N TYR A 31 -6.55 -26.97 4.41
CA TYR A 31 -6.57 -25.61 3.89
C TYR A 31 -5.58 -24.70 4.64
N GLN A 32 -5.51 -24.80 5.97
CA GLN A 32 -4.53 -24.06 6.79
C GLN A 32 -3.08 -24.39 6.41
N ARG A 33 -2.78 -25.66 6.07
CA ARG A 33 -1.44 -26.05 5.58
C ARG A 33 -1.12 -25.44 4.21
N TRP A 34 -2.15 -25.17 3.41
CA TRP A 34 -1.96 -24.39 2.18
C TRP A 34 -1.63 -22.95 2.54
N GLU A 35 -2.46 -22.25 3.32
CA GLU A 35 -2.22 -20.85 3.72
C GLU A 35 -0.85 -20.63 4.38
N THR A 36 -0.41 -21.55 5.22
CA THR A 36 0.91 -21.45 5.88
C THR A 36 2.10 -21.85 5.00
N GLY A 37 1.86 -22.20 3.73
CA GLY A 37 2.91 -22.63 2.79
C GLY A 37 3.53 -24.00 3.11
N LYS A 38 3.02 -24.71 4.15
CA LYS A 38 3.54 -26.02 4.58
C LYS A 38 3.33 -27.11 3.54
N THR A 39 2.32 -26.97 2.68
CA THR A 39 2.03 -27.89 1.57
C THR A 39 1.56 -27.14 0.35
N GLU A 40 1.98 -27.56 -0.83
CA GLU A 40 1.48 -27.02 -2.09
C GLU A 40 -0.01 -27.34 -2.31
N ILE A 41 -0.71 -26.40 -2.96
CA ILE A 41 -2.12 -26.57 -3.32
C ILE A 41 -2.19 -27.46 -4.58
N PRO A 42 -2.85 -28.63 -4.53
CA PRO A 42 -3.01 -29.44 -5.72
C PRO A 42 -3.82 -28.69 -6.80
N LYS A 43 -3.41 -28.83 -8.07
CA LYS A 43 -4.00 -28.09 -9.21
C LYS A 43 -5.54 -28.16 -9.28
N SER A 44 -6.13 -29.31 -8.95
CA SER A 44 -7.58 -29.49 -8.94
C SER A 44 -8.30 -28.63 -7.88
N HIS A 45 -7.67 -28.38 -6.74
CA HIS A 45 -8.20 -27.51 -5.69
C HIS A 45 -7.90 -26.04 -5.98
N LEU A 46 -6.74 -25.74 -6.56
CA LEU A 46 -6.37 -24.39 -6.97
C LEU A 46 -7.38 -23.82 -7.98
N ALA A 47 -7.77 -24.61 -8.99
CA ALA A 47 -8.80 -24.22 -9.96
C ALA A 47 -10.17 -23.95 -9.33
N LYS A 48 -10.54 -24.72 -8.29
CA LYS A 48 -11.80 -24.50 -7.54
C LYS A 48 -11.75 -23.21 -6.74
N LEU A 49 -10.65 -22.97 -6.05
CA LEU A 49 -10.43 -21.75 -5.26
C LEU A 49 -10.39 -20.52 -6.15
N ALA A 50 -9.71 -20.58 -7.30
CA ALA A 50 -9.65 -19.48 -8.26
C ALA A 50 -11.06 -19.09 -8.75
N LYS A 51 -11.87 -20.10 -9.08
CA LYS A 51 -13.28 -19.89 -9.44
C LYS A 51 -14.11 -19.32 -8.29
N HIS A 52 -13.90 -19.81 -7.07
CA HIS A 52 -14.64 -19.39 -5.87
C HIS A 52 -14.36 -17.92 -5.54
N PHE A 53 -13.09 -17.54 -5.45
CA PHE A 53 -12.63 -16.18 -5.16
C PHE A 53 -12.65 -15.25 -6.38
N LYS A 54 -13.10 -15.73 -7.55
CA LYS A 54 -13.21 -14.98 -8.81
C LYS A 54 -11.89 -14.32 -9.24
N THR A 55 -10.81 -15.08 -9.11
CA THR A 55 -9.44 -14.67 -9.43
C THR A 55 -8.77 -15.76 -10.26
N THR A 56 -7.50 -15.58 -10.61
CA THR A 56 -6.72 -16.57 -11.34
C THR A 56 -5.93 -17.49 -10.40
N GLU A 57 -5.60 -18.70 -10.88
CA GLU A 57 -4.71 -19.63 -10.15
C GLU A 57 -3.36 -18.97 -9.83
N LEU A 58 -2.87 -18.15 -10.76
CA LEU A 58 -1.64 -17.39 -10.64
C LEU A 58 -1.72 -16.33 -9.53
N GLU A 59 -2.79 -15.54 -9.46
CA GLU A 59 -3.00 -14.57 -8.39
C GLU A 59 -3.10 -15.22 -7.00
N LEU A 60 -3.77 -16.36 -6.87
CA LEU A 60 -3.84 -17.10 -5.60
C LEU A 60 -2.47 -17.56 -5.09
N LEU A 61 -1.58 -17.92 -6.02
CA LEU A 61 -0.21 -18.30 -5.70
C LEU A 61 0.71 -17.08 -5.52
N GLY A 62 0.18 -15.86 -5.65
CA GLY A 62 0.98 -14.64 -5.68
C GLY A 62 1.97 -14.61 -6.84
N ARG A 63 1.58 -15.16 -7.99
CA ARG A 63 2.39 -15.27 -9.21
C ARG A 63 1.66 -14.65 -10.39
N HIS A 64 1.29 -13.37 -10.31
CA HIS A 64 0.70 -12.65 -11.43
C HIS A 64 1.74 -11.79 -12.16
N PRO A 65 1.47 -11.41 -13.43
CA PRO A 65 2.21 -10.33 -14.07
C PRO A 65 2.19 -9.07 -13.18
N PRO A 66 3.26 -8.26 -13.22
CA PRO A 66 3.31 -7.03 -12.42
C PRO A 66 2.16 -6.10 -12.81
N LYS A 67 1.48 -5.54 -11.81
CA LYS A 67 0.53 -4.46 -12.02
C LYS A 67 1.29 -3.18 -12.34
N LYS A 68 0.82 -2.45 -13.36
CA LYS A 68 1.46 -1.21 -13.83
C LYS A 68 0.44 -0.09 -13.80
N ALA A 69 0.93 1.12 -13.54
CA ALA A 69 0.15 2.32 -13.78
C ALA A 69 -0.18 2.38 -15.28
N ALA A 70 -1.44 2.65 -15.59
CA ALA A 70 -1.97 2.69 -16.94
C ALA A 70 -2.14 4.16 -17.34
N PHE A 71 -1.37 4.59 -18.33
CA PHE A 71 -1.39 5.96 -18.84
C PHE A 71 -2.27 6.00 -20.09
N TYR A 72 -3.18 6.97 -20.18
CA TYR A 72 -4.08 7.11 -21.34
C TYR A 72 -4.83 5.81 -21.70
N ASP A 73 -5.22 5.01 -20.70
CA ASP A 73 -5.91 3.72 -20.88
C ASP A 73 -7.18 3.66 -20.02
N ASP A 74 -8.27 4.19 -20.58
CA ASP A 74 -9.59 4.23 -19.94
C ASP A 74 -10.21 2.83 -19.72
N GLU A 75 -9.64 1.77 -20.31
CA GLU A 75 -10.12 0.39 -20.13
C GLU A 75 -9.52 -0.29 -18.89
N ALA A 76 -8.40 0.23 -18.37
CA ALA A 76 -7.76 -0.30 -17.18
C ALA A 76 -8.64 -0.15 -15.92
N PRO A 77 -8.37 -0.91 -14.85
CA PRO A 77 -9.00 -0.66 -13.54
C PRO A 77 -8.68 0.76 -13.02
N LEU A 78 -9.65 1.44 -12.39
CA LEU A 78 -9.50 2.83 -11.93
C LEU A 78 -8.39 3.02 -10.88
N ASP A 79 -8.09 1.98 -10.10
CA ASP A 79 -6.98 1.94 -9.14
C ASP A 79 -5.61 1.91 -9.82
N LEU A 80 -5.56 1.56 -11.11
CA LEU A 80 -4.35 1.51 -11.93
C LEU A 80 -4.28 2.63 -12.97
N GLN A 81 -5.41 3.22 -13.37
CA GLN A 81 -5.45 4.36 -14.30
C GLN A 81 -4.77 5.56 -13.67
N TYR A 82 -3.71 6.05 -14.30
CA TYR A 82 -2.96 7.21 -13.84
C TYR A 82 -3.79 8.47 -14.06
N TYR A 83 -4.16 9.15 -12.98
CA TYR A 83 -4.84 10.44 -13.09
C TYR A 83 -3.82 11.54 -13.39
N GLY A 84 -2.75 11.59 -12.61
CA GLY A 84 -1.82 12.72 -12.56
C GLY A 84 -1.29 12.95 -11.15
N GLU A 85 -0.97 14.20 -10.86
CA GLU A 85 -0.36 14.62 -9.60
C GLU A 85 -1.35 15.38 -8.70
N CYS A 86 -1.26 15.11 -7.41
CA CYS A 86 -1.90 15.88 -6.35
C CYS A 86 -0.84 16.61 -5.53
N ALA A 87 -0.87 17.94 -5.54
CA ALA A 87 -0.02 18.78 -4.71
C ALA A 87 -0.81 19.40 -3.55
N VAL A 88 -0.32 19.23 -2.33
CA VAL A 88 -0.95 19.70 -1.10
C VAL A 88 -0.01 20.65 -0.38
N HIS A 89 -0.50 21.86 -0.10
CA HIS A 89 0.21 22.84 0.71
C HIS A 89 -0.42 22.95 2.08
N PHE A 90 0.41 23.29 3.06
CA PHE A 90 0.00 23.30 4.45
C PHE A 90 0.00 24.71 5.04
N VAL A 91 -1.04 25.01 5.83
CA VAL A 91 -1.20 26.30 6.54
C VAL A 91 0.02 26.61 7.42
N GLY A 92 0.67 25.58 7.97
CA GLY A 92 1.85 25.70 8.81
C GLY A 92 3.14 26.08 8.07
N GLY A 93 3.13 26.13 6.74
CA GLY A 93 4.32 26.38 5.91
C GLY A 93 5.31 25.22 5.87
N GLY A 94 4.86 24.00 6.19
CA GLY A 94 5.64 22.78 5.96
C GLY A 94 5.84 22.52 4.47
N GLU A 95 6.79 21.63 4.13
CA GLU A 95 7.06 21.28 2.74
C GLU A 95 5.78 20.76 2.05
N PRO A 96 5.51 21.18 0.79
CA PRO A 96 4.39 20.66 0.03
C PRO A 96 4.50 19.14 -0.15
N LEU A 97 3.36 18.45 -0.05
CA LEU A 97 3.26 17.04 -0.35
C LEU A 97 2.79 16.85 -1.79
N VAL A 98 3.57 16.10 -2.59
CA VAL A 98 3.17 15.70 -3.94
C VAL A 98 2.98 14.18 -4.01
N LEU A 99 1.84 13.76 -4.55
CA LEU A 99 1.44 12.37 -4.73
C LEU A 99 1.09 12.11 -6.19
N SER A 100 1.66 11.05 -6.78
CA SER A 100 1.18 10.50 -8.04
C SER A 100 0.03 9.56 -7.77
N ILE A 101 -1.15 9.88 -8.30
CA ILE A 101 -2.40 9.24 -7.91
C ILE A 101 -3.12 8.60 -9.09
N SER A 102 -3.93 7.60 -8.79
CA SER A 102 -4.85 7.00 -9.74
C SER A 102 -6.17 7.77 -9.85
N GLU A 103 -6.98 7.45 -10.85
CA GLU A 103 -8.36 7.95 -10.98
C GLU A 103 -9.23 7.59 -9.77
N GLU A 104 -9.06 6.40 -9.21
CA GLU A 104 -9.75 6.02 -7.97
C GLU A 104 -9.34 6.90 -6.79
N ALA A 105 -8.03 7.11 -6.60
CA ALA A 105 -7.51 7.95 -5.51
C ALA A 105 -7.93 9.42 -5.68
N HIS A 106 -7.97 9.93 -6.90
CA HIS A 106 -8.52 11.26 -7.21
C HIS A 106 -10.00 11.35 -6.82
N ALA A 107 -10.83 10.40 -7.28
CA ALA A 107 -12.26 10.41 -7.00
C ALA A 107 -12.55 10.31 -5.49
N GLN A 108 -11.82 9.46 -4.76
CA GLN A 108 -11.93 9.35 -3.30
C GLN A 108 -11.54 10.65 -2.61
N ALA A 109 -10.36 11.22 -2.95
CA ALA A 109 -9.89 12.46 -2.34
C ALA A 109 -10.85 13.63 -2.60
N TYR A 110 -11.39 13.72 -3.81
CA TYR A 110 -12.37 14.74 -4.19
C TYR A 110 -13.66 14.67 -3.35
N GLU A 111 -14.13 13.46 -3.04
CA GLU A 111 -15.28 13.24 -2.15
C GLU A 111 -14.92 13.58 -0.69
N GLU A 112 -13.78 13.09 -0.19
CA GLU A 112 -13.35 13.29 1.19
C GLU A 112 -13.00 14.75 1.53
N LEU A 113 -12.49 15.52 0.56
CA LEU A 113 -12.26 16.97 0.71
C LEU A 113 -13.54 17.74 1.05
N GLN A 114 -14.70 17.23 0.62
CA GLN A 114 -16.01 17.84 0.86
C GLN A 114 -16.71 17.29 2.11
N SER A 115 -16.08 16.35 2.81
CA SER A 115 -16.59 15.76 4.04
C SER A 115 -16.15 16.53 5.29
N ASP A 116 -16.65 16.11 6.44
CA ASP A 116 -16.25 16.57 7.77
C ASP A 116 -15.16 15.68 8.42
N LYS A 117 -14.61 14.71 7.67
CA LYS A 117 -13.52 13.86 8.17
C LYS A 117 -12.32 14.72 8.60
N ARG A 118 -11.75 14.38 9.76
CA ARG A 118 -10.52 15.00 10.25
C ARG A 118 -9.32 14.74 9.35
N PHE A 119 -9.26 13.54 8.77
CA PHE A 119 -8.20 13.11 7.87
C PHE A 119 -8.79 12.69 6.52
N ILE A 120 -8.08 13.07 5.47
CA ILE A 120 -8.28 12.58 4.10
C ILE A 120 -7.22 11.53 3.86
N VAL A 121 -7.60 10.37 3.33
CA VAL A 121 -6.65 9.29 3.07
C VAL A 121 -6.49 9.11 1.57
N MET A 122 -5.24 9.23 1.12
CA MET A 122 -4.88 9.12 -0.29
C MET A 122 -3.82 8.04 -0.48
N LYS A 123 -4.06 7.13 -1.41
CA LYS A 123 -3.05 6.19 -1.90
C LYS A 123 -2.33 6.81 -3.10
N ASP A 124 -1.01 6.78 -3.06
CA ASP A 124 -0.18 7.07 -4.21
C ASP A 124 0.16 5.77 -4.99
N LEU A 125 0.74 5.94 -6.18
CA LEU A 125 1.17 4.85 -7.06
C LEU A 125 2.58 4.33 -6.76
N GLY A 126 3.25 4.83 -5.73
CA GLY A 126 4.58 4.37 -5.32
C GLY A 126 4.66 4.04 -3.84
N ASN A 127 3.63 3.34 -3.36
CA ASN A 127 3.58 2.69 -2.06
C ASN A 127 3.54 3.62 -0.85
N ARG A 128 2.84 4.74 -0.96
CA ARG A 128 2.42 5.57 0.16
C ARG A 128 0.92 5.61 0.29
N THR A 129 0.44 5.30 1.49
CA THR A 129 -0.91 5.67 1.93
C THR A 129 -0.74 6.81 2.91
N VAL A 130 -1.30 7.97 2.58
CA VAL A 130 -1.09 9.20 3.33
C VAL A 130 -2.40 9.65 3.95
N ALA A 131 -2.42 9.78 5.28
CA ALA A 131 -3.50 10.43 6.02
C ALA A 131 -3.13 11.90 6.25
N ILE A 132 -3.86 12.79 5.58
CA ILE A 132 -3.64 14.24 5.56
C ILE A 132 -4.69 14.90 6.45
N ARG A 133 -4.27 15.72 7.42
CA ARG A 133 -5.23 16.41 8.28
C ARG A 133 -5.95 17.49 7.47
N HIS A 134 -7.27 17.39 7.38
CA HIS A 134 -8.13 18.28 6.58
C HIS A 134 -7.88 19.76 6.92
N LYS A 135 -7.86 20.10 8.21
CA LYS A 135 -7.60 21.48 8.71
C LYS A 135 -6.16 21.97 8.55
N ALA A 136 -5.21 21.11 8.17
CA ALA A 136 -3.84 21.53 7.88
C ALA A 136 -3.66 22.02 6.44
N ILE A 137 -4.58 21.66 5.54
CA ILE A 137 -4.50 21.99 4.11
C ILE A 137 -4.79 23.48 3.91
N SER A 138 -3.86 24.20 3.29
CA SER A 138 -4.11 25.57 2.82
C SER A 138 -4.70 25.57 1.41
N GLU A 139 -4.17 24.72 0.54
CA GLU A 139 -4.60 24.55 -0.84
C GLU A 139 -4.20 23.17 -1.35
N LEU A 140 -5.01 22.63 -2.27
CA LEU A 140 -4.80 21.33 -2.90
C LEU A 140 -5.06 21.45 -4.40
N TYR A 141 -4.14 20.94 -5.21
CA TYR A 141 -4.21 20.97 -6.66
C TYR A 141 -4.24 19.56 -7.21
N PHE A 142 -5.30 19.25 -7.96
CA PHE A 142 -5.31 18.10 -8.85
C PHE A 142 -4.86 18.55 -10.24
N SER A 143 -3.81 17.92 -10.77
CA SER A 143 -3.31 18.19 -12.11
C SER A 143 -3.23 16.88 -12.85
N SER A 144 -4.13 16.68 -13.83
CA SER A 144 -4.15 15.44 -14.58
C SER A 144 -2.93 15.32 -15.49
N GLU A 145 -2.66 14.10 -15.97
CA GLU A 145 -1.57 13.78 -16.91
C GLU A 145 -1.60 14.59 -18.22
N ALA A 146 -2.72 15.26 -18.52
CA ALA A 146 -2.86 16.19 -19.63
C ALA A 146 -2.05 17.49 -19.47
N TYR A 147 -1.48 17.75 -18.29
CA TYR A 147 -0.71 18.95 -17.98
C TYR A 147 0.71 18.60 -17.52
N ASP A 148 1.70 19.33 -18.02
CA ASP A 148 3.11 19.16 -17.61
C ASP A 148 3.43 19.79 -16.25
N THR A 149 2.53 20.63 -15.72
CA THR A 149 2.71 21.37 -14.46
C THR A 149 1.68 20.95 -13.44
N TYR A 150 2.10 20.80 -12.18
CA TYR A 150 1.23 20.29 -11.12
C TYR A 150 1.13 21.23 -9.90
N GLY A 151 0.43 22.36 -10.04
CA GLY A 151 0.25 23.37 -8.99
C GLY A 151 1.19 24.59 -9.14
N PRO A 152 1.03 25.63 -8.31
CA PRO A 152 1.70 26.93 -8.46
C PRO A 152 3.23 26.85 -8.33
N ASP A 153 3.74 25.97 -7.48
CA ASP A 153 5.16 25.84 -7.18
C ASP A 153 5.82 24.65 -7.89
N HIS A 154 5.32 24.29 -9.09
CA HIS A 154 5.82 23.14 -9.87
C HIS A 154 7.34 23.06 -9.99
N ALA A 155 8.01 24.22 -10.17
CA ALA A 155 9.46 24.29 -10.29
C ALA A 155 10.23 23.93 -8.99
N TYR A 156 9.56 23.87 -7.85
CA TYR A 156 10.15 23.66 -6.53
C TYR A 156 9.64 22.40 -5.83
N TYR A 157 8.63 21.74 -6.38
CA TYR A 157 8.15 20.49 -5.78
C TYR A 157 9.21 19.41 -5.89
N LYS A 158 9.39 18.71 -4.76
CA LYS A 158 10.04 17.41 -4.77
C LYS A 158 8.98 16.35 -5.07
N LEU A 159 9.10 15.70 -6.23
CA LEU A 159 8.38 14.44 -6.46
C LEU A 159 8.85 13.45 -5.40
N ALA A 160 7.92 13.03 -4.53
CA ALA A 160 8.24 12.18 -3.41
C ALA A 160 8.18 10.68 -3.74
N THR A 161 7.91 10.36 -5.01
CA THR A 161 7.84 8.98 -5.52
C THR A 161 8.73 8.87 -6.76
N PRO A 162 9.93 8.27 -6.65
CA PRO A 162 10.83 8.10 -7.79
C PRO A 162 10.35 7.03 -8.78
N ILE A 163 9.46 6.13 -8.36
CA ILE A 163 8.93 5.04 -9.19
C ILE A 163 7.45 4.80 -8.95
N GLN A 164 6.68 4.71 -10.03
CA GLN A 164 5.28 4.30 -10.00
C GLN A 164 5.18 2.78 -10.17
N MET A 165 4.96 2.09 -9.06
CA MET A 165 4.88 0.65 -8.98
C MET A 165 3.65 0.28 -8.12
N PRO A 166 2.43 0.28 -8.70
CA PRO A 166 1.21 0.08 -7.90
C PRO A 166 1.06 -1.32 -7.33
N ASP A 167 1.92 -2.26 -7.74
CA ASP A 167 1.87 -3.63 -7.26
C ASP A 167 2.46 -3.78 -5.85
N THR A 168 1.61 -3.98 -4.84
CA THR A 168 2.07 -4.22 -3.47
C THR A 168 2.94 -5.47 -3.31
N ARG A 169 2.83 -6.43 -4.24
CA ARG A 169 3.74 -7.58 -4.29
C ARG A 169 5.17 -7.14 -4.59
N ASP A 170 5.34 -6.21 -5.52
CA ASP A 170 6.67 -5.75 -5.91
C ASP A 170 7.32 -4.94 -4.78
N TRP A 171 6.52 -4.19 -4.01
CA TRP A 171 7.02 -3.52 -2.81
C TRP A 171 7.42 -4.47 -1.68
N ALA A 172 6.74 -5.61 -1.54
CA ALA A 172 7.21 -6.66 -0.64
C ALA A 172 8.55 -7.26 -1.10
N ILE A 173 8.81 -7.32 -2.42
CA ILE A 173 10.12 -7.70 -2.96
C ILE A 173 11.17 -6.62 -2.68
N VAL A 174 10.83 -5.34 -2.83
CA VAL A 174 11.72 -4.21 -2.47
C VAL A 174 12.16 -4.31 -1.01
N GLU A 175 11.20 -4.53 -0.09
CA GLU A 175 11.51 -4.71 1.32
C GLU A 175 12.42 -5.93 1.56
N ALA A 176 12.14 -7.07 0.93
CA ALA A 176 12.97 -8.27 1.06
C ALA A 176 14.41 -8.06 0.57
N ILE A 177 14.59 -7.34 -0.55
CA ILE A 177 15.93 -6.96 -1.05
C ILE A 177 16.64 -6.10 -0.01
N ARG A 178 15.98 -5.06 0.50
CA ARG A 178 16.53 -4.16 1.52
C ARG A 178 16.93 -4.90 2.80
N ASP A 179 16.10 -5.84 3.27
CA ASP A 179 16.38 -6.62 4.46
C ASP A 179 17.60 -7.54 4.28
N GLU A 180 17.77 -8.14 3.10
CA GLU A 180 19.00 -8.87 2.76
C GLU A 180 20.23 -7.98 2.75
N GLU A 181 20.14 -6.76 2.21
CA GLU A 181 21.26 -5.82 2.14
C GLU A 181 21.70 -5.32 3.53
N ILE A 182 20.75 -5.10 4.45
CA ILE A 182 21.03 -4.52 5.78
C ILE A 182 21.32 -5.60 6.83
N GLY A 183 20.48 -6.64 6.90
CA GLY A 183 20.49 -7.65 7.95
C GLY A 183 21.17 -8.95 7.55
N GLY A 184 21.34 -9.19 6.25
CA GLY A 184 21.67 -10.51 5.70
C GLY A 184 20.52 -11.50 5.87
N GLY A 185 20.61 -12.64 5.18
CA GLY A 185 19.55 -13.65 5.19
C GLY A 185 19.18 -14.07 3.78
N ASP A 186 18.04 -14.75 3.66
CA ASP A 186 17.46 -15.20 2.38
C ASP A 186 15.98 -14.82 2.36
N HIS A 187 15.71 -13.52 2.37
CA HIS A 187 14.35 -12.95 2.40
C HIS A 187 13.68 -13.00 1.02
N THR A 188 14.47 -13.01 -0.06
CA THR A 188 13.99 -13.04 -1.44
C THR A 188 13.63 -14.45 -1.92
N SER A 189 14.05 -15.50 -1.22
CA SER A 189 13.66 -16.90 -1.53
C SER A 189 12.16 -17.17 -1.50
N ASP A 190 11.39 -16.36 -0.77
CA ASP A 190 9.93 -16.44 -0.73
C ASP A 190 9.27 -16.03 -2.07
N PHE A 191 10.04 -15.45 -3.01
CA PHE A 191 9.57 -14.97 -4.31
C PHE A 191 10.16 -15.74 -5.49
N ALA A 192 9.48 -15.67 -6.64
CA ALA A 192 10.03 -16.23 -7.87
C ALA A 192 11.26 -15.44 -8.30
N LYS A 193 12.36 -16.15 -8.60
CA LYS A 193 13.64 -15.53 -8.99
C LYS A 193 13.50 -14.48 -10.10
N ALA A 194 12.69 -14.77 -11.12
CA ALA A 194 12.46 -13.85 -12.23
C ALA A 194 11.78 -12.53 -11.81
N ASP A 195 10.95 -12.56 -10.77
CA ASP A 195 10.30 -11.36 -10.23
C ASP A 195 11.27 -10.55 -9.38
N VAL A 196 12.11 -11.22 -8.57
CA VAL A 196 13.19 -10.56 -7.82
C VAL A 196 14.17 -9.87 -8.78
N GLU A 197 14.66 -10.60 -9.80
CA GLU A 197 15.56 -10.05 -10.81
C GLU A 197 14.93 -8.85 -11.57
N ARG A 198 13.61 -8.90 -11.83
CA ARG A 198 12.89 -7.80 -12.47
C ARG A 198 12.80 -6.57 -11.56
N VAL A 199 12.38 -6.74 -10.31
CA VAL A 199 12.23 -5.62 -9.35
C VAL A 199 13.59 -5.01 -9.04
N GLN A 200 14.61 -5.84 -8.82
CA GLN A 200 15.98 -5.38 -8.57
C GLN A 200 16.49 -4.49 -9.72
N ARG A 201 16.25 -4.87 -10.98
CA ARG A 201 16.62 -4.05 -12.15
C ARG A 201 15.86 -2.73 -12.26
N GLN A 202 14.69 -2.60 -11.63
CA GLN A 202 13.92 -1.36 -11.63
C GLN A 202 14.41 -0.37 -10.58
N ILE A 203 14.87 -0.86 -9.42
CA ILE A 203 15.19 -0.03 -8.26
C ILE A 203 16.71 0.15 -8.07
N MET A 204 17.54 -0.68 -8.71
CA MET A 204 19.00 -0.63 -8.65
C MET A 204 19.59 -0.66 -10.06
N ILE A 205 20.69 0.08 -10.24
CA ILE A 205 21.51 0.00 -11.45
C ILE A 205 22.85 -0.64 -11.08
N THR A 206 23.22 -1.74 -11.74
CA THR A 206 24.51 -2.40 -11.51
C THR A 206 25.66 -1.65 -12.17
N ASP A 207 26.88 -1.93 -11.73
CA ASP A 207 28.08 -1.38 -12.38
C ASP A 207 28.15 -1.77 -13.86
N GLU A 208 27.73 -2.99 -14.24
CA GLU A 208 27.67 -3.38 -15.66
C GLU A 208 26.67 -2.55 -16.46
N GLN A 209 25.50 -2.24 -15.89
CA GLN A 209 24.52 -1.38 -16.55
C GLN A 209 25.03 0.06 -16.71
N PHE A 210 25.78 0.57 -15.74
CA PHE A 210 26.47 1.85 -15.89
C PHE A 210 27.52 1.82 -17.00
N ASP A 211 28.28 0.73 -17.11
CA ASP A 211 29.28 0.55 -18.17
C ASP A 211 28.61 0.49 -19.55
N GLU A 212 27.46 -0.17 -19.67
CA GLU A 212 26.62 -0.18 -20.88
C GLU A 212 26.14 1.24 -21.24
N LEU A 213 25.60 1.99 -20.28
CA LEU A 213 25.16 3.37 -20.50
C LEU A 213 26.30 4.31 -20.91
N VAL A 214 27.52 4.08 -20.42
CA VAL A 214 28.71 4.82 -20.84
C VAL A 214 29.14 4.40 -22.25
N ALA A 215 29.12 3.10 -22.56
CA ALA A 215 29.46 2.58 -23.87
C ALA A 215 28.49 3.05 -24.97
N GLU A 216 27.21 3.16 -24.64
CA GLU A 216 26.15 3.70 -25.51
C GLU A 216 26.19 5.24 -25.61
N GLY A 217 27.01 5.91 -24.78
CA GLY A 217 27.13 7.36 -24.76
C GLY A 217 25.96 8.08 -24.08
N ALA A 218 25.08 7.35 -23.40
CA ALA A 218 23.99 7.91 -22.60
C ALA A 218 24.53 8.65 -21.36
N ILE A 219 25.63 8.16 -20.79
CA ILE A 219 26.36 8.80 -19.69
C ILE A 219 27.78 9.14 -20.15
N LYS A 220 28.21 10.38 -19.91
CA LYS A 220 29.60 10.76 -20.15
C LYS A 220 30.49 10.20 -19.04
N PRO A 221 31.69 9.65 -19.34
CA PRO A 221 32.60 9.09 -18.33
C PRO A 221 32.89 10.06 -17.17
N GLU A 222 33.02 11.36 -17.45
CA GLU A 222 33.24 12.40 -16.43
C GLU A 222 32.06 12.61 -15.46
N ASN A 223 30.84 12.25 -15.88
CA ASN A 223 29.63 12.37 -15.06
C ASN A 223 29.30 11.08 -14.31
N LEU A 224 29.99 9.97 -14.59
CA LEU A 224 29.66 8.64 -14.07
C LEU A 224 29.54 8.62 -12.54
N ALA A 225 30.48 9.26 -11.82
CA ALA A 225 30.43 9.30 -10.36
C ALA A 225 29.22 10.06 -9.81
N ILE A 226 28.80 11.13 -10.49
CA ILE A 226 27.64 11.94 -10.12
C ILE A 226 26.36 11.13 -10.37
N GLU A 227 26.25 10.48 -11.53
CA GLU A 227 25.11 9.63 -11.87
C GLU A 227 24.99 8.43 -10.92
N LYS A 228 26.10 7.76 -10.59
CA LYS A 228 26.11 6.68 -9.59
C LYS A 228 25.59 7.15 -8.24
N ALA A 229 26.05 8.31 -7.77
CA ALA A 229 25.58 8.87 -6.50
C ALA A 229 24.10 9.26 -6.54
N ALA A 230 23.62 9.83 -7.65
CA ALA A 230 22.22 10.19 -7.82
C ALA A 230 21.31 8.94 -7.85
N ARG A 231 21.72 7.89 -8.55
CA ARG A 231 20.97 6.62 -8.60
C ARG A 231 20.98 5.91 -7.25
N ALA A 232 22.10 5.90 -6.54
CA ALA A 232 22.14 5.36 -5.17
C ALA A 232 21.18 6.09 -4.23
N ALA A 233 21.12 7.43 -4.29
CA ALA A 233 20.17 8.20 -3.49
C ALA A 233 18.70 7.91 -3.86
N GLU A 234 18.42 7.67 -5.15
CA GLU A 234 17.10 7.24 -5.61
C GLU A 234 16.74 5.83 -5.11
N THR A 235 17.69 4.88 -5.15
CA THR A 235 17.53 3.55 -4.56
C THR A 235 17.24 3.66 -3.06
N ASP A 236 17.99 4.47 -2.32
CA ASP A 236 17.78 4.69 -0.89
C ASP A 236 16.37 5.26 -0.61
N GLU A 237 15.89 6.20 -1.43
CA GLU A 237 14.53 6.76 -1.32
C GLU A 237 13.46 5.69 -1.60
N ILE A 238 13.63 4.84 -2.61
CA ILE A 238 12.74 3.69 -2.88
C ILE A 238 12.72 2.74 -1.68
N MET A 239 13.90 2.36 -1.16
CA MET A 239 13.97 1.46 0.00
C MET A 239 13.32 2.08 1.24
N ALA A 240 13.45 3.39 1.43
CA ALA A 240 12.79 4.11 2.52
C ALA A 240 11.26 4.05 2.38
N LEU A 241 10.70 4.17 1.17
CA LEU A 241 9.25 4.04 0.92
C LEU A 241 8.70 2.66 1.30
N ALA A 242 9.52 1.61 1.29
CA ALA A 242 9.10 0.28 1.73
C ALA A 242 9.04 0.14 3.27
N HIS A 243 9.86 0.89 4.00
CA HIS A 243 10.12 0.59 5.42
C HIS A 243 9.98 1.79 6.38
N THR A 244 9.59 2.96 5.90
CA THR A 244 9.58 4.19 6.72
C THR A 244 8.18 4.78 6.81
N VAL A 245 7.77 5.11 8.05
CA VAL A 245 6.63 5.99 8.31
C VAL A 245 7.13 7.43 8.39
N THR A 246 6.55 8.31 7.59
CA THR A 246 6.92 9.72 7.54
C THR A 246 5.82 10.58 8.14
N VAL A 247 6.18 11.43 9.10
CA VAL A 247 5.26 12.36 9.78
C VAL A 247 5.73 13.78 9.55
N GLN A 248 4.83 14.64 9.09
CA GLN A 248 5.06 16.09 9.07
C GLN A 248 4.16 16.76 10.11
N PHE A 249 4.76 17.61 10.93
CA PHE A 249 4.05 18.45 11.88
C PHE A 249 3.75 19.81 11.26
N SER A 250 2.70 20.48 11.72
CA SER A 250 2.33 21.84 11.28
C SER A 250 3.34 22.93 11.64
N THR A 251 4.46 22.57 12.26
CA THR A 251 5.65 23.42 12.41
C THR A 251 6.59 23.33 11.19
N GLY A 252 6.26 22.51 10.19
CA GLY A 252 7.12 22.12 9.08
C GLY A 252 8.18 21.08 9.44
N LYS A 253 8.29 20.66 10.71
CA LYS A 253 9.23 19.62 11.10
C LYS A 253 8.78 18.27 10.54
N ARG A 254 9.68 17.55 9.88
CA ARG A 254 9.48 16.16 9.45
C ARG A 254 10.16 15.18 10.41
N ARG A 255 9.60 13.99 10.54
CA ARG A 255 10.20 12.84 11.22
C ARG A 255 9.99 11.59 10.38
N GLU A 256 11.06 10.83 10.22
CA GLU A 256 11.08 9.52 9.60
C GLU A 256 11.26 8.47 10.69
N ILE A 257 10.47 7.40 10.62
CA ILE A 257 10.43 6.33 11.60
C ILE A 257 10.49 5.02 10.85
N ALA A 258 11.66 4.37 10.90
CA ALA A 258 11.77 2.97 10.52
C ALA A 258 10.98 2.14 11.53
N TYR A 259 10.02 1.35 11.04
CA TYR A 259 9.18 0.52 11.89
C TYR A 259 9.69 -0.92 11.85
N VAL A 260 9.52 -1.66 12.94
CA VAL A 260 9.93 -3.07 13.04
C VAL A 260 8.80 -3.82 13.70
N ASP A 261 8.36 -4.90 13.04
CA ASP A 261 7.41 -5.88 13.59
C ASP A 261 6.16 -5.22 14.19
N CYS A 262 5.44 -4.45 13.36
CA CYS A 262 4.22 -3.79 13.80
C CYS A 262 3.14 -3.78 12.72
N ASN A 263 1.88 -3.91 13.16
CA ASN A 263 0.73 -3.76 12.30
C ASN A 263 0.44 -2.26 12.08
N LEU A 264 0.85 -1.74 10.92
CA LEU A 264 0.62 -0.33 10.57
C LEU A 264 -0.86 -0.04 10.28
N PHE A 265 -1.66 -1.05 9.94
CA PHE A 265 -3.10 -0.88 9.72
C PHE A 265 -3.81 -0.38 10.99
N GLU A 266 -3.48 -0.92 12.16
CA GLU A 266 -4.03 -0.46 13.45
C GLU A 266 -3.77 1.03 13.74
N CYS A 267 -2.71 1.61 13.14
CA CYS A 267 -2.37 3.01 13.31
C CYS A 267 -3.22 3.92 12.41
N ILE A 268 -3.50 3.48 11.18
CA ILE A 268 -4.22 4.27 10.17
C ILE A 268 -5.73 4.04 10.20
N GLU A 269 -6.20 2.86 10.62
CA GLU A 269 -7.62 2.50 10.69
C GLU A 269 -8.48 3.56 11.41
N PRO A 270 -8.09 4.08 12.59
CA PRO A 270 -8.85 5.13 13.28
C PRO A 270 -8.87 6.48 12.54
N LEU A 271 -8.02 6.65 11.52
CA LEU A 271 -7.96 7.85 10.67
C LEU A 271 -8.81 7.71 9.41
N ILE A 272 -9.13 6.47 9.01
CA ILE A 272 -9.93 6.15 7.83
C ILE A 272 -11.41 6.10 8.18
N ASP A 273 -11.74 5.48 9.32
CA ASP A 273 -13.11 5.19 9.74
C ASP A 273 -13.58 6.12 10.87
N ILE A 274 -14.60 6.94 10.56
CA ILE A 274 -15.28 7.83 11.53
C ILE A 274 -16.08 7.06 12.60
N HIS A 275 -16.29 5.75 12.42
CA HIS A 275 -17.02 4.88 13.35
C HIS A 275 -16.10 4.01 14.23
N TYR A 276 -14.80 4.29 14.24
CA TYR A 276 -13.84 3.55 15.04
C TYR A 276 -13.76 4.05 16.51
N PRO A 277 -13.82 3.18 17.54
CA PRO A 277 -14.29 1.81 17.55
C PRO A 277 -15.66 1.76 18.26
N TYR A 278 -16.73 1.59 17.49
CA TYR A 278 -18.01 1.06 18.01
C TYR A 278 -18.82 1.96 18.95
N GLY A 279 -18.46 3.24 19.12
CA GLY A 279 -19.40 4.22 19.64
C GLY A 279 -20.38 4.56 18.52
N GLY A 280 -21.67 4.26 18.67
CA GLY A 280 -22.72 4.68 17.71
C GLY A 280 -22.92 6.20 17.60
N ASN A 281 -21.90 6.99 17.94
CA ASN A 281 -21.77 8.41 17.72
C ASN A 281 -20.66 8.64 16.70
N ASP A 282 -20.93 9.47 15.70
CA ASP A 282 -20.04 9.82 14.59
C ASP A 282 -18.77 10.62 15.01
N ASN A 283 -18.37 10.60 16.29
CA ASN A 283 -17.44 11.57 16.89
C ASN A 283 -16.32 10.97 17.76
N ASP A 284 -16.12 9.65 17.82
CA ASP A 284 -15.04 9.05 18.62
C ASP A 284 -13.68 9.14 17.88
N GLU A 285 -13.24 10.36 17.55
CA GLU A 285 -11.91 10.57 16.97
C GLU A 285 -10.80 10.20 17.97
N PRO A 286 -9.65 9.67 17.49
CA PRO A 286 -8.53 9.35 18.37
C PRO A 286 -7.99 10.61 19.04
N ASN A 287 -7.91 10.59 20.37
CA ASN A 287 -7.23 11.65 21.14
C ASN A 287 -5.74 11.73 20.80
N MET A 288 -5.11 10.58 20.54
CA MET A 288 -3.71 10.44 20.15
C MET A 288 -3.57 9.32 19.13
N ILE A 289 -2.69 9.49 18.14
CA ILE A 289 -2.35 8.44 17.16
C ILE A 289 -1.19 7.62 17.73
N ARG A 290 -1.38 6.30 17.89
CA ARG A 290 -0.37 5.39 18.44
C ARG A 290 0.36 4.67 17.31
N LEU A 291 1.69 4.76 17.30
CA LEU A 291 2.54 3.98 16.41
C LEU A 291 3.53 3.12 17.23
N PRO A 292 3.31 1.80 17.34
CA PRO A 292 4.25 0.88 17.98
C PRO A 292 5.35 0.44 17.00
N TYR A 293 6.33 1.31 16.74
CA TYR A 293 7.31 1.11 15.66
C TYR A 293 8.47 0.15 15.98
N GLU A 294 8.49 -0.48 17.16
CA GLU A 294 9.40 -1.59 17.49
C GLU A 294 8.66 -2.57 18.42
N GLY A 295 7.48 -3.01 17.96
CA GLY A 295 6.54 -3.80 18.75
C GLY A 295 6.26 -3.20 20.12
N TYR A 296 6.45 -4.01 21.18
CA TYR A 296 6.28 -3.58 22.58
C TYR A 296 7.39 -2.63 23.08
N HIS A 297 8.55 -2.62 22.43
CA HIS A 297 9.75 -1.96 22.98
C HIS A 297 9.78 -0.46 22.74
N ARG A 298 9.20 0.02 21.64
CA ARG A 298 9.11 1.45 21.35
C ARG A 298 7.76 1.81 20.75
N THR A 299 7.15 2.82 21.36
CA THR A 299 5.87 3.38 20.92
C THR A 299 5.97 4.88 20.94
N VAL A 300 5.42 5.53 19.92
CA VAL A 300 5.24 6.97 19.87
C VAL A 300 3.76 7.30 19.77
N PHE A 301 3.37 8.39 20.42
CA PHE A 301 2.03 8.96 20.30
C PHE A 301 2.14 10.33 19.64
N PHE A 302 1.32 10.56 18.62
CA PHE A 302 1.21 11.86 17.95
C PHE A 302 -0.10 12.52 18.34
N ASN A 303 -0.05 13.83 18.62
CA ASN A 303 -1.26 14.63 18.74
C ASN A 303 -1.77 14.89 17.31
N PRO A 304 -2.96 14.41 16.94
CA PRO A 304 -3.47 14.57 15.59
C PRO A 304 -3.69 16.04 15.20
N ASP A 305 -3.93 16.97 16.14
CA ASP A 305 -4.18 18.39 15.84
C ASP A 305 -2.96 19.17 15.36
N VAL A 306 -1.76 18.62 15.52
CA VAL A 306 -0.50 19.29 15.16
C VAL A 306 0.20 18.61 14.00
N LEU A 307 -0.45 17.66 13.34
CA LEU A 307 0.05 17.02 12.13
C LEU A 307 -0.38 17.79 10.89
N ASP A 308 0.49 17.82 9.89
CA ASP A 308 0.07 18.08 8.51
C ASP A 308 -0.41 16.78 7.88
N TYR A 309 0.43 15.74 7.96
CA TYR A 309 0.10 14.40 7.50
C TYR A 309 0.96 13.32 8.17
N ILE A 310 0.53 12.07 8.00
CA ILE A 310 1.32 10.86 8.24
C ILE A 310 1.25 9.96 7.00
N SER A 311 2.38 9.44 6.56
CA SER A 311 2.55 8.60 5.37
C SER A 311 3.08 7.24 5.77
N PHE A 312 2.45 6.19 5.26
CA PHE A 312 2.76 4.79 5.55
C PHE A 312 3.07 4.01 4.27
N PRO A 313 3.91 2.97 4.32
CA PRO A 313 4.07 2.05 3.21
C PRO A 313 2.75 1.33 2.88
N THR A 314 2.19 1.52 1.69
CA THR A 314 0.87 0.98 1.31
C THR A 314 0.79 -0.54 1.41
N HIS A 315 1.79 -1.26 0.91
CA HIS A 315 1.82 -2.73 0.95
C HIS A 315 1.73 -3.28 2.38
N LYS A 316 2.20 -2.52 3.39
CA LYS A 316 2.13 -2.89 4.80
C LYS A 316 0.80 -2.58 5.44
N ILE A 317 0.14 -1.50 5.00
CA ILE A 317 -1.25 -1.25 5.36
C ILE A 317 -2.11 -2.39 4.85
N GLU A 318 -1.94 -2.79 3.59
CA GLU A 318 -2.72 -3.89 2.99
C GLU A 318 -2.40 -5.26 3.62
N GLU A 319 -1.15 -5.52 3.97
CA GLU A 319 -0.77 -6.71 4.75
C GLU A 319 -1.41 -6.70 6.13
N GLY A 320 -1.30 -5.59 6.87
CA GLY A 320 -1.85 -5.43 8.21
C GLY A 320 -3.38 -5.46 8.27
N GLU A 321 -4.06 -4.94 7.24
CA GLU A 321 -5.52 -5.00 7.10
C GLU A 321 -6.00 -6.44 7.01
N VAL A 322 -5.32 -7.27 6.21
CA VAL A 322 -5.63 -8.70 6.07
C VAL A 322 -5.43 -9.43 7.40
N GLU A 323 -4.36 -9.13 8.14
CA GLU A 323 -4.11 -9.74 9.45
C GLU A 323 -5.20 -9.34 10.47
N SER A 324 -5.53 -8.04 10.57
CA SER A 324 -6.57 -7.55 11.49
C SER A 324 -7.96 -8.12 11.21
N TYR A 325 -8.36 -8.24 9.95
CA TYR A 325 -9.65 -8.85 9.62
C TYR A 325 -9.66 -10.36 9.82
N ASP A 326 -8.53 -11.06 9.64
CA ASP A 326 -8.43 -12.49 9.90
C ASP A 326 -8.69 -12.80 11.38
N ASP A 327 -8.11 -12.02 12.28
CA ASP A 327 -8.28 -12.17 13.74
C ASP A 327 -9.75 -12.06 14.19
N GLY A 328 -10.57 -11.31 13.45
CA GLY A 328 -12.01 -11.20 13.73
C GLY A 328 -12.88 -12.31 13.12
N LEU A 329 -12.34 -13.16 12.24
CA LEU A 329 -13.11 -14.23 11.59
C LEU A 329 -13.15 -15.49 12.46
N ILE A 330 -14.25 -15.70 13.17
CA ILE A 330 -14.43 -16.80 14.12
C ILE A 330 -15.04 -18.04 13.44
N ASP A 331 -14.41 -19.21 13.61
CA ASP A 331 -14.95 -20.51 13.16
C ASP A 331 -16.11 -20.99 14.06
N GLY A 332 -17.16 -21.53 13.44
CA GLY A 332 -18.53 -21.67 13.98
C GLY A 332 -18.77 -22.54 15.24
N ASP A 333 -17.74 -23.05 15.91
CA ASP A 333 -17.89 -23.67 17.24
C ASP A 333 -17.81 -22.63 18.38
N GLU A 334 -17.28 -21.42 18.12
CA GLU A 334 -17.24 -20.29 19.08
C GLU A 334 -18.34 -19.23 18.83
N ALA A 335 -19.12 -19.38 17.76
CA ALA A 335 -20.19 -18.45 17.38
C ALA A 335 -21.45 -18.48 18.28
N ASN A 336 -21.43 -19.28 19.36
CA ASN A 336 -22.51 -19.38 20.36
C ASN A 336 -22.24 -18.57 21.64
N SER A 337 -21.29 -17.63 21.61
CA SER A 337 -21.26 -16.53 22.57
C SER A 337 -21.90 -15.30 21.92
N ASP A 338 -22.57 -14.47 22.71
CA ASP A 338 -23.15 -13.19 22.26
C ASP A 338 -22.10 -12.21 21.66
N ASP A 339 -20.83 -12.61 21.58
CA ASP A 339 -19.66 -11.89 21.05
C ASP A 339 -19.31 -12.22 19.58
N ALA A 340 -20.11 -13.01 18.86
CA ALA A 340 -19.88 -13.27 17.43
C ALA A 340 -20.02 -11.97 16.60
N MET A 341 -18.91 -11.25 16.42
CA MET A 341 -18.83 -9.97 15.73
C MET A 341 -19.19 -10.11 14.25
N VAL A 342 -20.22 -9.38 13.82
CA VAL A 342 -20.51 -9.19 12.40
C VAL A 342 -19.51 -8.17 11.85
N ILE A 343 -18.38 -8.64 11.32
CA ILE A 343 -17.45 -7.80 10.56
C ILE A 343 -18.19 -7.24 9.35
N LYS A 344 -18.37 -5.91 9.33
CA LYS A 344 -18.85 -5.19 8.14
C LYS A 344 -17.64 -4.65 7.40
N LEU A 345 -17.22 -5.35 6.35
CA LEU A 345 -16.26 -4.80 5.39
C LEU A 345 -16.80 -3.48 4.78
N PRO A 346 -15.92 -2.53 4.42
CA PRO A 346 -16.28 -1.41 3.56
C PRO A 346 -16.96 -1.95 2.30
N LYS A 347 -18.18 -1.49 2.02
CA LYS A 347 -18.93 -1.97 0.85
C LYS A 347 -18.19 -1.57 -0.41
N THR A 348 -17.56 -2.52 -1.10
CA THR A 348 -17.16 -2.34 -2.49
C THR A 348 -18.40 -1.99 -3.31
N LYS A 349 -18.46 -0.76 -3.83
CA LYS A 349 -19.56 -0.30 -4.69
C LYS A 349 -19.66 -1.27 -5.86
N LYS A 350 -20.76 -2.04 -5.91
CA LYS A 350 -21.14 -2.81 -7.11
C LYS A 350 -21.12 -1.85 -8.29
N ARG A 351 -20.27 -2.12 -9.29
CA ARG A 351 -20.37 -1.52 -10.63
C ARG A 351 -21.82 -1.60 -11.09
N GLY A 352 -22.52 -0.46 -11.02
CA GLY A 352 -23.84 -0.32 -11.61
C GLY A 352 -23.66 -0.50 -13.11
N ARG A 353 -24.16 -1.61 -13.65
CA ARG A 353 -24.43 -1.71 -15.08
C ARG A 353 -25.35 -0.55 -15.43
N GLY A 354 -24.78 0.46 -16.09
CA GLY A 354 -25.53 1.51 -16.76
C GLY A 354 -26.59 0.83 -17.63
N ARG A 355 -27.83 1.01 -17.20
CA ARG A 355 -29.02 0.58 -17.92
C ARG A 355 -29.14 1.53 -19.10
N ASN A 356 -29.08 0.97 -20.31
CA ASN A 356 -29.68 1.61 -21.48
C ASN A 356 -31.07 2.09 -21.10
N GLU A 357 -31.40 3.34 -21.42
CA GLU A 357 -32.69 3.75 -21.98
C GLU A 357 -32.69 5.26 -22.29
N ASN A 358 -32.82 5.52 -23.60
CA ASN A 358 -33.40 6.68 -24.31
C ASN A 358 -32.76 8.08 -24.22
#